data_AF-A0A1I3CW53-F1
#
_entry.id   AF-A0A1I3CW53-F1
#
_cell.length_a   1.000
_cell.length_b   1.000
_cell.length_c   1.000
_cell.angle_alpha   90.00
_cell.angle_beta   90.00
_cell.angle_gamma   90.00
#
_symmetry.space_group_name_H-M   'P 1'
#
loop_
_entity.id
_entity.type
_entity.pdbx_description
1 polymer ?
#
loop_
_entity_poly.entity_id
_entity_poly.type
_entity_poly.pdbx_seq_one_letter_code
_entity_poly.pdbx_strand_id
1 'polypeptide(L)'
;MEIVKAPTDPEKNRPYFYVIKDKEIFTAEDENGKGVSYLYQSDGRLISSASFTGNVTDEATLKLMETVDGFKKLVHSVGVSIEMEDKDDTAEFVFQMYGKKDLYGGGANLIADVNTNAKEERIYLKDINWTDDDDVPGQIRVHTASPEQKAYLSVRFFLNDGYTAPPQLEEKPVDTNSKEYKEMIDRSLVNLGNTKRILDVVEKAKRGEDVNICYIGGSITQGAGATPINTECYAYKSFLGFKKLMGDGDNIHYLKAGVGGTPSELGMCRFERDVLCYGKVMPDILVVEFAVNDEGDETKGDCYESLVRRALSLPSNPAVLLMFSVFADDYNLQDRLSPVGFRYDLGMASVKDAVTPQFYDRDNRILTKHQYFYDMFHPTNLGHTIMADCLINIMKNAIEKGTDASYDPKLADAPAIGNTFDNVFLLDKKDNLDAATIDAGGFTETDTVLQSVEMNMDLHLTPEFPYNWMYDGSKSDNNVFTIDIDCKALVVIMKDSGEVDAATAKAYVDGKFIRDLDPYVNRWCHCNPLILIDEPTTATHHVEIRVDKDDVRNKFTILGFGVVK
;
A
#
# COMPACT_ATOMS: atom_id res chain seq x y z
N MET A 1 25.49 -28.55 -51.32
CA MET A 1 24.06 -28.31 -51.02
C MET A 1 23.99 -27.09 -50.13
N GLU A 2 23.68 -25.93 -50.70
CA GLU A 2 23.28 -24.78 -49.88
C GLU A 2 21.89 -25.09 -49.33
N ILE A 3 21.79 -25.18 -48.01
CA ILE A 3 20.50 -25.28 -47.33
C ILE A 3 19.89 -23.88 -47.43
N VAL A 4 18.94 -23.71 -48.35
CA VAL A 4 18.10 -22.53 -48.41
C VAL A 4 17.30 -22.49 -47.11
N LYS A 5 17.70 -21.62 -46.17
CA LYS A 5 16.90 -21.36 -44.97
C LYS A 5 15.56 -20.76 -45.41
N ALA A 6 14.46 -21.28 -44.86
CA ALA A 6 13.16 -20.68 -45.03
C ALA A 6 13.23 -19.18 -44.66
N PRO A 7 12.57 -18.27 -45.39
CA PRO A 7 12.54 -16.86 -45.03
C PRO A 7 11.99 -16.74 -43.61
N THR A 8 12.86 -16.31 -42.69
CA THR A 8 12.47 -15.99 -41.33
C THR A 8 11.65 -14.72 -41.38
N ASP A 9 10.41 -14.79 -40.91
CA ASP A 9 9.56 -13.63 -40.69
C ASP A 9 10.32 -12.60 -39.81
N PRO A 10 10.69 -11.43 -40.37
CA PRO A 10 11.46 -10.43 -39.65
C PRO A 10 10.74 -9.93 -38.39
N GLU A 11 9.40 -9.97 -38.37
CA GLU A 11 8.61 -9.52 -37.22
C GLU A 11 8.63 -10.53 -36.07
N LYS A 12 8.71 -11.84 -36.36
CA LYS A 12 8.81 -12.89 -35.34
C LYS A 12 10.13 -12.87 -34.56
N ASN A 13 11.18 -12.30 -35.13
CA ASN A 13 12.51 -12.23 -34.52
C ASN A 13 12.84 -10.83 -33.96
N ARG A 14 11.87 -9.90 -33.93
CA ARG A 14 12.12 -8.55 -33.42
C ARG A 14 12.49 -8.61 -31.93
N PRO A 15 13.57 -7.94 -31.49
CA PRO A 15 13.96 -7.94 -30.08
C PRO A 15 12.82 -7.46 -29.19
N TYR A 16 12.67 -8.08 -28.02
CA TYR A 16 11.64 -7.70 -27.05
C TYR A 16 12.09 -7.96 -25.62
N PHE A 17 11.50 -7.21 -24.69
CA PHE A 17 11.55 -7.51 -23.25
C PHE A 17 10.14 -7.47 -22.66
N TYR A 18 9.96 -8.15 -21.53
CA TYR A 18 8.72 -8.07 -20.78
C TYR A 18 8.68 -6.83 -19.90
N VAL A 19 7.51 -6.21 -19.84
CA VAL A 19 7.17 -5.27 -18.76
C VAL A 19 6.22 -5.91 -17.75
N ILE A 20 5.48 -6.92 -18.18
CA ILE A 20 4.67 -7.78 -17.30
C ILE A 20 4.84 -9.21 -17.82
N LYS A 21 5.14 -10.17 -16.94
CA LYS A 21 5.30 -11.58 -17.33
C LYS A 21 4.53 -12.46 -16.38
N ASP A 22 3.56 -13.21 -16.91
CA ASP A 22 2.76 -14.21 -16.19
C ASP A 22 2.18 -13.66 -14.88
N LYS A 23 1.82 -12.37 -14.88
CA LYS A 23 1.35 -11.66 -13.70
C LYS A 23 -0.09 -12.05 -13.44
N GLU A 24 -0.33 -12.61 -12.26
CA GLU A 24 -1.68 -12.85 -11.79
C GLU A 24 -2.40 -11.52 -11.54
N ILE A 25 -3.60 -11.37 -12.09
CA ILE A 25 -4.47 -10.22 -11.88
C ILE A 25 -5.86 -10.70 -11.45
N PHE A 26 -6.58 -9.85 -10.73
CA PHE A 26 -7.96 -10.08 -10.32
C PHE A 26 -8.79 -8.86 -10.72
N THR A 27 -9.98 -9.08 -11.28
CA THR A 27 -10.86 -7.99 -11.70
C THR A 27 -11.86 -7.62 -10.60
N ALA A 28 -11.96 -6.33 -10.30
CA ALA A 28 -12.99 -5.76 -9.43
C ALA A 28 -14.19 -5.30 -10.27
N GLU A 29 -15.33 -5.05 -9.61
CA GLU A 29 -16.51 -4.49 -10.26
C GLU A 29 -16.28 -3.02 -10.65
N ASP A 30 -16.55 -2.67 -11.90
CA ASP A 30 -16.59 -1.29 -12.38
C ASP A 30 -17.99 -0.67 -12.21
N GLU A 31 -18.11 0.62 -12.54
CA GLU A 31 -19.38 1.38 -12.44
C GLU A 31 -20.54 0.80 -13.28
N ASN A 32 -20.23 -0.09 -14.23
CA ASN A 32 -21.19 -0.74 -15.13
C ASN A 32 -21.43 -2.21 -14.78
N GLY A 33 -20.88 -2.71 -13.67
CA GLY A 33 -21.00 -4.10 -13.24
C GLY A 33 -20.11 -5.09 -14.02
N LYS A 34 -19.14 -4.59 -14.80
CA LYS A 34 -18.14 -5.42 -15.49
C LYS A 34 -16.89 -5.60 -14.62
N GLY A 35 -16.02 -6.53 -15.00
CA GLY A 35 -14.73 -6.68 -14.34
C GLY A 35 -13.70 -5.70 -14.90
N VAL A 36 -12.89 -5.09 -14.02
CA VAL A 36 -11.72 -4.30 -14.39
C VAL A 36 -10.55 -4.57 -13.43
N SER A 37 -9.33 -4.67 -13.98
CA SER A 37 -8.09 -4.66 -13.18
C SER A 37 -7.20 -3.50 -13.63
N TYR A 38 -6.64 -2.76 -12.68
CA TYR A 38 -5.79 -1.60 -12.92
C TYR A 38 -4.33 -1.91 -12.57
N LEU A 39 -3.40 -1.60 -13.48
CA LEU A 39 -1.97 -1.73 -13.28
C LEU A 39 -1.26 -0.44 -13.68
N TYR A 40 -0.95 0.40 -12.69
CA TYR A 40 -0.24 1.66 -12.91
C TYR A 40 1.16 1.45 -13.46
N GLN A 41 1.50 2.23 -14.49
CA GLN A 41 2.79 2.24 -15.19
C GLN A 41 3.53 3.57 -15.03
N SER A 42 2.88 4.61 -14.52
CA SER A 42 3.46 5.92 -14.18
C SER A 42 4.38 5.87 -12.95
N ASP A 43 5.04 7.00 -12.68
CA ASP A 43 5.84 7.26 -11.46
C ASP A 43 6.96 6.23 -11.26
N GLY A 44 7.64 5.86 -12.35
CA GLY A 44 8.74 4.92 -12.35
C GLY A 44 8.34 3.43 -12.34
N ARG A 45 7.05 3.09 -12.23
CA ARG A 45 6.59 1.68 -12.21
C ARG A 45 6.91 0.92 -13.49
N LEU A 46 6.73 1.55 -14.66
CA LEU A 46 7.09 0.94 -15.95
C LEU A 46 8.59 0.66 -16.03
N ILE A 47 9.40 1.63 -15.60
CA ILE A 47 10.87 1.54 -15.61
C ILE A 47 11.34 0.41 -14.70
N SER A 48 10.81 0.36 -13.49
CA SER A 48 11.11 -0.67 -12.51
C SER A 48 10.72 -2.05 -13.05
N SER A 49 9.52 -2.18 -13.63
CA SER A 49 9.04 -3.45 -14.20
C SER A 49 9.92 -3.90 -15.38
N ALA A 50 10.31 -3.00 -16.28
CA ALA A 50 11.24 -3.32 -17.36
C ALA A 50 12.63 -3.76 -16.83
N SER A 51 13.07 -3.21 -15.70
CA SER A 51 14.33 -3.58 -15.06
C SER A 51 14.27 -5.00 -14.46
N PHE A 52 13.35 -5.28 -13.53
CA PHE A 52 13.36 -6.58 -12.83
C PHE A 52 12.63 -7.71 -13.56
N THR A 53 11.61 -7.41 -14.37
CA THR A 53 10.87 -8.40 -15.18
C THR A 53 11.52 -8.55 -16.56
N GLY A 54 11.85 -7.43 -17.18
CA GLY A 54 12.42 -7.39 -18.53
C GLY A 54 13.94 -7.56 -18.57
N ASN A 55 14.63 -7.49 -17.43
CA ASN A 55 16.08 -7.54 -17.31
C ASN A 55 16.80 -6.39 -18.07
N VAL A 56 16.13 -5.26 -18.26
CA VAL A 56 16.69 -4.09 -18.95
C VAL A 56 17.61 -3.33 -18.01
N THR A 57 18.89 -3.26 -18.36
CA THR A 57 19.94 -2.59 -17.54
C THR A 57 20.50 -1.33 -18.20
N ASP A 58 20.18 -1.08 -19.47
CA ASP A 58 20.64 0.11 -20.20
C ASP A 58 19.80 1.33 -19.79
N GLU A 59 20.43 2.27 -19.08
CA GLU A 59 19.77 3.49 -18.57
C GLU A 59 19.18 4.35 -19.70
N ALA A 60 19.83 4.38 -20.87
CA ALA A 60 19.33 5.14 -22.01
C ALA A 60 18.02 4.55 -22.55
N THR A 61 17.90 3.23 -22.59
CA THR A 61 16.66 2.50 -22.94
C THR A 61 15.59 2.71 -21.89
N LEU A 62 15.92 2.61 -20.61
CA LEU A 62 14.99 2.86 -19.50
C LEU A 62 14.41 4.28 -19.59
N LYS A 63 15.27 5.29 -19.78
CA LYS A 63 14.86 6.70 -19.88
C LYS A 63 13.88 6.97 -21.03
N LEU A 64 13.95 6.21 -22.13
CA LEU A 64 12.99 6.37 -23.23
C LEU A 64 11.56 6.03 -22.81
N MET A 65 11.34 5.20 -21.79
CA MET A 65 9.99 4.85 -21.35
C MET A 65 9.36 5.89 -20.40
N GLU A 66 10.10 6.94 -20.00
CA GLU A 66 9.57 7.99 -19.11
C GLU A 66 8.55 8.90 -19.81
N THR A 67 8.59 8.99 -21.14
CA THR A 67 7.70 9.84 -21.93
C THR A 67 7.11 9.08 -23.12
N VAL A 68 5.96 9.53 -23.60
CA VAL A 68 5.32 8.96 -24.79
C VAL A 68 6.20 9.11 -26.03
N ASP A 69 6.91 10.22 -26.19
CA ASP A 69 7.82 10.43 -27.33
C ASP A 69 9.03 9.49 -27.29
N GLY A 70 9.61 9.27 -26.12
CA GLY A 70 10.65 8.27 -25.95
C GLY A 70 10.11 6.85 -26.18
N PHE A 71 8.91 6.56 -25.69
CA PHE A 71 8.25 5.26 -25.84
C PHE A 71 8.02 4.95 -27.32
N LYS A 72 7.51 5.91 -28.11
CA LYS A 72 7.35 5.80 -29.57
C LYS A 72 8.67 5.54 -30.29
N LYS A 73 9.76 6.13 -29.81
CA LYS A 73 11.09 5.93 -30.38
C LYS A 73 11.62 4.52 -30.10
N LEU A 74 11.43 4.03 -28.88
CA LEU A 74 11.91 2.71 -28.45
C LEU A 74 11.06 1.55 -29.00
N VAL A 75 9.74 1.67 -28.90
CA VAL A 75 8.80 0.56 -29.09
C VAL A 75 8.20 0.59 -30.49
N HIS A 76 8.16 -0.57 -31.12
CA HIS A 76 7.53 -0.82 -32.42
C HIS A 76 6.07 -1.27 -32.24
N SER A 77 5.86 -2.22 -31.32
CA SER A 77 4.55 -2.81 -31.04
C SER A 77 4.50 -3.38 -29.63
N VAL A 78 3.31 -3.40 -29.04
CA VAL A 78 3.03 -4.06 -27.77
C VAL A 78 2.42 -5.42 -28.05
N GLY A 79 3.02 -6.49 -27.51
CA GLY A 79 2.42 -7.83 -27.51
C GLY A 79 1.73 -8.09 -26.18
N VAL A 80 0.52 -8.63 -26.23
CA VAL A 80 -0.31 -8.90 -25.06
C VAL A 80 -0.82 -10.33 -25.15
N SER A 81 -0.74 -11.08 -24.06
CA SER A 81 -1.42 -12.35 -23.91
C SER A 81 -2.10 -12.41 -22.55
N ILE A 82 -3.33 -12.93 -22.53
CA ILE A 82 -4.14 -13.13 -21.34
C ILE A 82 -4.52 -14.60 -21.26
N GLU A 83 -4.34 -15.22 -20.09
CA GLU A 83 -4.85 -16.56 -19.79
C GLU A 83 -5.88 -16.50 -18.67
N MET A 84 -7.07 -17.06 -18.90
CA MET A 84 -8.11 -17.23 -17.88
C MET A 84 -8.54 -18.70 -17.79
N GLU A 85 -9.39 -19.02 -16.81
CA GLU A 85 -9.97 -20.36 -16.69
C GLU A 85 -10.83 -20.73 -17.91
N ASP A 86 -11.70 -19.82 -18.34
CA ASP A 86 -12.39 -19.93 -19.62
C ASP A 86 -11.45 -19.48 -20.74
N LYS A 87 -11.12 -20.39 -21.66
CA LYS A 87 -10.16 -20.18 -22.76
C LYS A 87 -10.83 -19.74 -24.07
N ASP A 88 -12.15 -19.79 -24.12
CA ASP A 88 -12.93 -19.40 -25.30
C ASP A 88 -13.51 -17.98 -25.16
N ASP A 89 -13.22 -17.29 -24.05
CA ASP A 89 -13.64 -15.92 -23.77
C ASP A 89 -12.68 -14.86 -24.37
N THR A 90 -13.05 -13.59 -24.26
CA THR A 90 -12.26 -12.43 -24.68
C THR A 90 -12.19 -11.39 -23.57
N ALA A 91 -11.00 -10.84 -23.34
CA ALA A 91 -10.79 -9.71 -22.44
C ALA A 91 -10.30 -8.50 -23.24
N GLU A 92 -10.75 -7.30 -22.87
CA GLU A 92 -10.25 -6.06 -23.47
C GLU A 92 -9.02 -5.59 -22.71
N PHE A 93 -7.90 -5.47 -23.41
CA PHE A 93 -6.70 -4.85 -22.90
C PHE A 93 -6.66 -3.38 -23.32
N VAL A 94 -6.35 -2.49 -22.38
CA VAL A 94 -6.15 -1.06 -22.63
C VAL A 94 -4.86 -0.59 -21.97
N PHE A 95 -3.88 -0.15 -22.76
CA PHE A 95 -2.73 0.58 -22.24
C PHE A 95 -2.91 2.08 -22.51
N GLN A 96 -3.23 2.82 -21.45
CA GLN A 96 -3.50 4.26 -21.47
C GLN A 96 -2.22 5.05 -21.28
N MET A 97 -2.05 6.07 -22.11
CA MET A 97 -1.12 7.17 -21.92
C MET A 97 -1.83 8.28 -21.15
N TYR A 98 -1.20 8.83 -20.12
CA TYR A 98 -1.76 9.96 -19.40
C TYR A 98 -1.56 11.26 -20.17
N GLY A 99 -2.57 12.13 -20.07
CA GLY A 99 -2.59 13.45 -20.70
C GLY A 99 -1.87 14.51 -19.87
N LYS A 100 -1.38 15.57 -20.52
CA LYS A 100 -0.78 16.75 -19.85
C LYS A 100 -1.82 17.55 -19.06
N LYS A 101 -3.07 17.57 -19.52
CA LYS A 101 -4.15 18.40 -18.96
C LYS A 101 -5.08 17.63 -18.03
N ASP A 102 -5.36 16.38 -18.38
CA ASP A 102 -6.21 15.48 -17.62
C ASP A 102 -5.48 14.14 -17.52
N LEU A 103 -4.99 13.84 -16.32
CA LEU A 103 -4.18 12.65 -16.07
C LEU A 103 -4.99 11.38 -16.35
N TYR A 104 -6.27 11.34 -15.96
CA TYR A 104 -7.07 10.11 -15.96
C TYR A 104 -8.04 10.00 -17.12
N GLY A 105 -8.50 11.12 -17.70
CA GLY A 105 -9.39 11.15 -18.86
C GLY A 105 -8.72 11.53 -20.19
N GLY A 106 -7.45 11.98 -20.16
CA GLY A 106 -6.68 12.38 -21.35
C GLY A 106 -5.82 11.27 -21.96
N GLY A 107 -5.10 11.66 -23.02
CA GLY A 107 -4.11 10.83 -23.73
C GLY A 107 -4.65 9.68 -24.59
N ALA A 108 -3.74 9.06 -25.36
CA ALA A 108 -4.04 7.94 -26.26
C ALA A 108 -4.22 6.60 -25.53
N ASN A 109 -5.08 5.74 -26.08
CA ASN A 109 -5.30 4.37 -25.59
C ASN A 109 -4.85 3.34 -26.65
N LEU A 110 -4.03 2.39 -26.24
CA LEU A 110 -3.65 1.21 -27.02
C LEU A 110 -4.59 0.07 -26.63
N ILE A 111 -5.54 -0.27 -27.51
CA ILE A 111 -6.64 -1.20 -27.21
C ILE A 111 -6.49 -2.47 -28.06
N ALA A 112 -6.75 -3.63 -27.45
CA ALA A 112 -6.93 -4.90 -28.15
C ALA A 112 -7.93 -5.81 -27.45
N ASP A 113 -8.76 -6.49 -28.23
CA ASP A 113 -9.52 -7.65 -27.80
C ASP A 113 -8.58 -8.87 -27.81
N VAL A 114 -8.35 -9.47 -26.64
CA VAL A 114 -7.40 -10.55 -26.45
C VAL A 114 -8.13 -11.83 -26.07
N ASN A 115 -7.92 -12.90 -26.85
CA ASN A 115 -8.42 -14.22 -26.50
C ASN A 115 -7.75 -14.70 -25.20
N THR A 116 -8.53 -15.29 -24.30
CA THR A 116 -8.10 -15.69 -22.96
C THR A 116 -7.35 -17.03 -22.90
N ASN A 117 -6.81 -17.48 -24.04
CA ASN A 117 -6.11 -18.76 -24.22
C ASN A 117 -4.57 -18.62 -24.31
N ALA A 118 -4.02 -17.53 -23.79
CA ALA A 118 -2.59 -17.20 -23.82
C ALA A 118 -2.00 -16.92 -25.20
N LYS A 119 -2.83 -16.81 -26.26
CA LYS A 119 -2.36 -16.38 -27.58
C LYS A 119 -1.95 -14.90 -27.53
N GLU A 120 -0.79 -14.59 -28.10
CA GLU A 120 -0.32 -13.20 -28.22
C GLU A 120 -1.11 -12.46 -29.31
N GLU A 121 -1.66 -11.30 -28.94
CA GLU A 121 -2.17 -10.28 -29.85
C GLU A 121 -1.22 -9.07 -29.90
N ARG A 122 -1.18 -8.39 -31.05
CA ARG A 122 -0.20 -7.31 -31.34
C ARG A 122 -0.87 -5.98 -31.61
N ILE A 123 -0.47 -4.96 -30.84
CA ILE A 123 -0.84 -3.57 -31.05
C ILE A 123 0.36 -2.83 -31.66
N TYR A 124 0.25 -2.36 -32.90
CA TYR A 124 1.32 -1.63 -33.57
C TYR A 124 1.22 -0.13 -33.31
N LEU A 125 2.32 0.50 -32.88
CA LEU A 125 2.29 1.93 -32.51
C LEU A 125 2.03 2.85 -33.72
N LYS A 126 2.32 2.39 -34.94
CA LYS A 126 2.03 3.12 -36.19
C LYS A 126 0.54 3.30 -36.45
N ASP A 127 -0.30 2.45 -35.86
CA ASP A 127 -1.75 2.44 -36.05
C ASP A 127 -2.49 3.20 -34.93
N ILE A 128 -1.76 3.75 -33.95
CA ILE A 128 -2.32 4.52 -32.84
C ILE A 128 -2.50 5.99 -33.23
N ASN A 129 -3.68 6.53 -32.91
CA ASN A 129 -3.98 7.94 -33.07
C ASN A 129 -3.40 8.74 -31.90
N TRP A 130 -2.18 9.23 -32.05
CA TRP A 130 -1.50 10.04 -31.05
C TRP A 130 -1.99 11.49 -31.06
N THR A 131 -1.91 12.14 -29.90
CA THR A 131 -2.35 13.52 -29.68
C THR A 131 -1.24 14.35 -29.02
N ASP A 132 -1.33 15.67 -29.11
CA ASP A 132 -0.39 16.58 -28.43
C ASP A 132 -0.52 16.54 -26.89
N ASP A 133 -1.64 15.99 -26.40
CA ASP A 133 -1.91 15.83 -24.96
C ASP A 133 -1.17 14.64 -24.37
N ASP A 134 -0.71 13.67 -25.17
CA ASP A 134 -0.01 12.48 -24.67
C ASP A 134 1.30 12.89 -23.97
N ASP A 135 1.48 12.45 -22.71
CA ASP A 135 2.63 12.81 -21.89
C ASP A 135 3.49 11.61 -21.52
N VAL A 136 2.92 10.69 -20.74
CA VAL A 136 3.65 9.56 -20.15
C VAL A 136 2.84 8.27 -20.23
N PRO A 137 3.49 7.09 -20.33
CA PRO A 137 2.81 5.82 -20.12
C PRO A 137 2.15 5.77 -18.73
N GLY A 138 0.83 5.63 -18.71
CA GLY A 138 0.03 5.88 -17.50
C GLY A 138 -0.37 4.61 -16.78
N GLN A 139 -1.23 3.80 -17.39
CA GLN A 139 -1.77 2.59 -16.76
C GLN A 139 -2.21 1.55 -17.77
N ILE A 140 -2.18 0.29 -17.37
CA ILE A 140 -2.79 -0.82 -18.07
C ILE A 140 -4.10 -1.18 -17.37
N ARG A 141 -5.15 -1.40 -18.15
CA ARG A 141 -6.44 -1.91 -17.71
C ARG A 141 -6.76 -3.20 -18.45
N VAL A 142 -7.33 -4.16 -17.73
CA VAL A 142 -7.90 -5.38 -18.32
C VAL A 142 -9.35 -5.44 -17.92
N HIS A 143 -10.24 -5.43 -18.91
CA HIS A 143 -11.68 -5.55 -18.70
C HIS A 143 -12.17 -6.97 -19.05
N THR A 144 -13.01 -7.51 -18.18
CA THR A 144 -13.65 -8.84 -18.34
C THR A 144 -15.16 -8.71 -18.34
N ALA A 145 -15.85 -9.73 -18.87
CA ALA A 145 -17.32 -9.72 -18.98
C ALA A 145 -18.04 -9.60 -17.62
N SER A 146 -17.46 -10.18 -16.58
CA SER A 146 -17.91 -10.11 -15.19
C SER A 146 -16.75 -9.76 -14.26
N PRO A 147 -17.01 -9.24 -13.05
CA PRO A 147 -15.98 -9.06 -12.02
C PRO A 147 -15.53 -10.41 -11.43
N GLU A 148 -14.59 -10.32 -10.49
CA GLU A 148 -14.04 -11.42 -9.72
C GLU A 148 -13.37 -12.51 -10.58
N GLN A 149 -12.80 -12.11 -11.71
CA GLN A 149 -12.11 -13.01 -12.61
C GLN A 149 -10.61 -13.01 -12.31
N LYS A 150 -10.03 -14.20 -12.24
CA LYS A 150 -8.58 -14.39 -12.17
C LYS A 150 -8.02 -14.56 -13.58
N ALA A 151 -6.95 -13.84 -13.89
CA ALA A 151 -6.25 -13.95 -15.16
C ALA A 151 -4.73 -13.88 -14.98
N TYR A 152 -3.98 -14.37 -15.96
CA TYR A 152 -2.53 -14.19 -16.07
C TYR A 152 -2.21 -13.30 -17.26
N LEU A 153 -1.62 -12.14 -17.00
CA LEU A 153 -1.27 -11.15 -17.99
C LEU A 153 0.23 -11.20 -18.31
N SER A 154 0.55 -11.18 -19.60
CA SER A 154 1.91 -10.97 -20.11
C SER A 154 1.89 -9.82 -21.13
N VAL A 155 2.79 -8.85 -20.95
CA VAL A 155 2.95 -7.68 -21.82
C VAL A 155 4.42 -7.54 -22.21
N ARG A 156 4.66 -7.50 -23.52
CA ARG A 156 5.98 -7.41 -24.15
C ARG A 156 6.09 -6.15 -24.97
N PHE A 157 7.23 -5.47 -24.87
CA PHE A 157 7.58 -4.38 -25.77
C PHE A 157 8.56 -4.89 -26.82
N PHE A 158 8.10 -4.90 -28.08
CA PHE A 158 8.94 -5.21 -29.23
C PHE A 158 9.55 -3.93 -29.75
N LEU A 159 10.86 -3.94 -29.97
CA LEU A 159 11.63 -2.71 -30.13
C LEU A 159 11.78 -2.30 -31.59
N ASN A 160 11.88 -1.00 -31.86
CA ASN A 160 12.22 -0.47 -33.18
C ASN A 160 13.63 -0.89 -33.62
N ASP A 161 13.91 -0.76 -34.91
CA ASP A 161 15.24 -1.04 -35.46
C ASP A 161 16.30 -0.15 -34.81
N GLY A 162 17.48 -0.71 -34.55
CA GLY A 162 18.56 -0.03 -33.85
C GLY A 162 18.56 -0.21 -32.32
N TYR A 163 17.52 -0.84 -31.76
CA TYR A 163 17.46 -1.23 -30.36
C TYR A 163 17.65 -2.74 -30.18
N THR A 164 18.22 -3.13 -29.04
CA THR A 164 18.43 -4.53 -28.65
C THR A 164 17.67 -4.82 -27.36
N ALA A 165 17.28 -6.07 -27.17
CA ALA A 165 16.67 -6.51 -25.92
C ALA A 165 17.59 -7.46 -25.15
N PRO A 166 17.56 -7.41 -23.81
CA PRO A 166 18.29 -8.35 -22.97
C PRO A 166 17.79 -9.79 -23.16
N PRO A 167 18.62 -10.81 -22.81
CA PRO A 167 18.17 -12.20 -22.80
C PRO A 167 17.07 -12.39 -21.76
N GLN A 168 16.08 -13.19 -22.14
CA GLN A 168 14.96 -13.54 -21.26
C GLN A 168 15.40 -14.66 -20.31
N LEU A 169 15.28 -14.42 -19.00
CA LEU A 169 15.67 -15.38 -17.99
C LEU A 169 14.50 -16.33 -17.72
N GLU A 170 14.78 -17.63 -17.69
CA GLU A 170 13.87 -18.64 -17.16
C GLU A 170 13.99 -18.68 -15.64
N GLU A 171 12.84 -18.67 -14.97
CA GLU A 171 12.75 -18.73 -13.52
C GLU A 171 12.20 -20.10 -13.11
N LYS A 172 12.80 -20.68 -12.06
CA LYS A 172 12.29 -21.92 -11.48
C LYS A 172 11.22 -21.56 -10.43
N PRO A 173 10.16 -22.37 -10.29
CA PRO A 173 9.23 -22.21 -9.17
C PRO A 173 9.96 -22.25 -7.82
N VAL A 174 9.54 -21.41 -6.88
CA VAL A 174 10.09 -21.37 -5.54
C VAL A 174 9.51 -22.52 -4.71
N ASP A 175 10.37 -23.42 -4.23
CA ASP A 175 9.97 -24.48 -3.29
C ASP A 175 9.98 -23.94 -1.85
N THR A 176 8.80 -23.60 -1.34
CA THR A 176 8.60 -23.06 0.02
C THR A 176 8.84 -24.10 1.13
N ASN A 177 9.06 -25.37 0.79
CA ASN A 177 9.39 -26.43 1.76
C ASN A 177 10.88 -26.75 1.80
N SER A 178 11.66 -26.20 0.85
CA SER A 178 13.10 -26.42 0.74
C SER A 178 13.87 -25.95 1.97
N LYS A 179 15.10 -26.47 2.11
CA LYS A 179 15.99 -26.07 3.21
C LYS A 179 16.40 -24.60 3.02
N GLU A 180 16.72 -24.22 1.79
CA GLU A 180 17.19 -22.90 1.39
C GLU A 180 16.10 -21.84 1.64
N TYR A 181 14.82 -22.19 1.42
CA TYR A 181 13.70 -21.31 1.76
C TYR A 181 13.56 -21.11 3.27
N LYS A 182 13.69 -22.17 4.07
CA LYS A 182 13.66 -22.05 5.53
C LYS A 182 14.81 -21.19 6.04
N GLU A 183 16.03 -21.40 5.53
CA GLU A 183 17.18 -20.55 5.84
C GLU A 183 16.97 -19.08 5.41
N MET A 184 16.22 -18.83 4.33
CA MET A 184 15.80 -17.49 3.92
C MET A 184 14.83 -16.87 4.94
N ILE A 185 13.81 -17.61 5.37
CA ILE A 185 12.83 -17.15 6.35
C ILE A 185 13.48 -16.98 7.74
N ASP A 186 14.45 -17.81 8.12
CA ASP A 186 15.17 -17.68 9.40
C ASP A 186 15.93 -16.36 9.52
N ARG A 187 16.44 -15.84 8.40
CA ARG A 187 17.07 -14.51 8.38
C ARG A 187 16.09 -13.37 8.65
N SER A 188 14.79 -13.60 8.58
CA SER A 188 13.81 -12.55 8.90
C SER A 188 13.75 -12.24 10.38
N LEU A 189 14.20 -13.13 11.27
CA LEU A 189 14.05 -12.95 12.72
C LEU A 189 15.08 -11.94 13.24
N VAL A 190 14.68 -10.67 13.37
CA VAL A 190 15.51 -9.60 13.91
C VAL A 190 15.61 -9.70 15.43
N ASN A 191 14.47 -9.92 16.08
CA ASN A 191 14.38 -10.16 17.51
C ASN A 191 13.21 -11.10 17.81
N LEU A 192 13.41 -12.07 18.69
CA LEU A 192 12.29 -12.89 19.18
C LEU A 192 11.49 -12.16 20.26
N GLY A 193 12.16 -11.29 21.01
CA GLY A 193 11.56 -10.55 22.11
C GLY A 193 11.19 -11.43 23.31
N ASN A 194 10.37 -10.85 24.18
CA ASN A 194 9.73 -11.53 25.28
C ASN A 194 8.57 -12.39 24.77
N THR A 195 8.57 -13.67 25.11
CA THR A 195 7.57 -14.62 24.59
C THR A 195 6.30 -14.71 25.43
N LYS A 196 6.25 -14.10 26.63
CA LYS A 196 5.14 -14.26 27.58
C LYS A 196 3.77 -14.00 26.95
N ARG A 197 3.60 -12.84 26.30
CA ARG A 197 2.30 -12.45 25.71
C ARG A 197 1.91 -13.36 24.55
N ILE A 198 2.84 -13.75 23.67
CA ILE A 198 2.54 -14.70 22.58
C ILE A 198 2.06 -16.04 23.16
N LEU A 199 2.75 -16.55 24.19
CA LEU A 199 2.40 -17.83 24.81
C LEU A 199 1.09 -17.76 25.60
N ASP A 200 0.75 -16.63 26.20
CA ASP A 200 -0.56 -16.42 26.81
C ASP A 200 -1.69 -16.53 25.79
N VAL A 201 -1.51 -15.96 24.59
CA VAL A 201 -2.46 -16.08 23.48
C VAL A 201 -2.56 -17.52 22.99
N VAL A 202 -1.43 -18.23 22.88
CA VAL A 202 -1.41 -19.67 22.52
C VAL A 202 -2.22 -20.49 23.51
N GLU A 203 -2.05 -20.27 24.81
CA GLU A 203 -2.80 -20.99 25.83
C GLU A 203 -4.28 -20.56 25.85
N LYS A 204 -4.59 -19.28 25.57
CA LYS A 204 -5.96 -18.79 25.40
C LYS A 204 -6.65 -19.51 24.22
N ALA A 205 -5.99 -19.58 23.07
CA ALA A 205 -6.49 -20.27 21.88
C ALA A 205 -6.76 -21.76 22.16
N LYS A 206 -5.83 -22.47 22.81
CA LYS A 206 -5.97 -23.90 23.16
C LYS A 206 -7.11 -24.18 24.14
N ARG A 207 -7.48 -23.21 24.97
CA ARG A 207 -8.67 -23.31 25.86
C ARG A 207 -9.99 -23.06 25.13
N GLY A 208 -9.96 -22.71 23.84
CA GLY A 208 -11.15 -22.39 23.06
C GLY A 208 -11.73 -21.00 23.34
N GLU A 209 -10.97 -20.13 24.02
CA GLU A 209 -11.36 -18.74 24.25
C GLU A 209 -11.12 -17.90 22.99
N ASP A 210 -11.94 -16.86 22.79
CA ASP A 210 -11.83 -15.98 21.61
C ASP A 210 -10.48 -15.26 21.57
N VAL A 211 -9.80 -15.35 20.43
CA VAL A 211 -8.49 -14.73 20.15
C VAL A 211 -8.62 -13.82 18.93
N ASN A 212 -8.32 -12.53 19.09
CA ASN A 212 -8.33 -11.59 17.97
C ASN A 212 -6.90 -11.34 17.45
N ILE A 213 -6.65 -11.64 16.18
CA ILE A 213 -5.41 -11.30 15.49
C ILE A 213 -5.67 -10.10 14.58
N CYS A 214 -5.05 -8.98 14.92
CA CYS A 214 -5.26 -7.70 14.26
C CYS A 214 -4.00 -7.26 13.50
N TYR A 215 -4.19 -6.55 12.40
CA TYR A 215 -3.13 -6.01 11.56
C TYR A 215 -3.38 -4.53 11.29
N ILE A 216 -2.37 -3.68 11.46
CA ILE A 216 -2.42 -2.27 11.10
C ILE A 216 -1.18 -1.89 10.28
N GLY A 217 -1.38 -1.16 9.19
CA GLY A 217 -0.30 -0.73 8.31
C GLY A 217 -0.77 -0.02 7.05
N GLY A 218 0.13 0.02 6.06
CA GLY A 218 -0.07 0.67 4.77
C GLY A 218 -0.78 -0.19 3.71
N SER A 219 -0.42 0.02 2.44
CA SER A 219 -1.03 -0.69 1.28
C SER A 219 -0.69 -2.18 1.27
N ILE A 220 0.49 -2.56 1.75
CA ILE A 220 0.86 -3.98 1.83
C ILE A 220 -0.03 -4.69 2.86
N THR A 221 -0.30 -4.06 4.02
CA THR A 221 -1.29 -4.55 4.98
C THR A 221 -2.71 -4.59 4.42
N GLN A 222 -3.11 -3.60 3.60
CA GLN A 222 -4.41 -3.63 2.91
C GLN A 222 -4.50 -4.86 1.99
N GLY A 223 -3.37 -5.29 1.44
CA GLY A 223 -3.22 -6.48 0.59
C GLY A 223 -2.81 -6.15 -0.85
N ALA A 224 -2.36 -4.92 -1.13
CA ALA A 224 -1.92 -4.54 -2.47
C ALA A 224 -0.92 -5.55 -3.06
N GLY A 225 -1.13 -5.92 -4.32
CA GLY A 225 -0.37 -6.96 -5.03
C GLY A 225 -0.79 -8.40 -4.74
N ALA A 226 -1.66 -8.66 -3.75
CA ALA A 226 -2.34 -9.94 -3.58
C ALA A 226 -3.55 -10.05 -4.51
N THR A 227 -3.74 -11.23 -5.10
CA THR A 227 -4.82 -11.51 -6.05
C THR A 227 -5.51 -12.84 -5.68
N PRO A 228 -6.71 -12.82 -5.07
CA PRO A 228 -7.47 -11.65 -4.64
C PRO A 228 -6.90 -11.00 -3.35
N ILE A 229 -7.16 -9.70 -3.20
CA ILE A 229 -6.58 -8.84 -2.16
C ILE A 229 -6.88 -9.28 -0.73
N ASN A 230 -8.05 -9.88 -0.51
CA ASN A 230 -8.54 -10.26 0.81
C ASN A 230 -7.96 -11.60 1.31
N THR A 231 -7.75 -12.58 0.44
CA THR A 231 -7.33 -13.95 0.86
C THR A 231 -5.86 -14.25 0.55
N GLU A 232 -5.24 -13.59 -0.42
CA GLU A 232 -3.84 -13.87 -0.78
C GLU A 232 -2.84 -12.93 -0.09
N CYS A 233 -3.32 -11.96 0.69
CA CYS A 233 -2.49 -11.04 1.46
C CYS A 233 -1.80 -11.74 2.65
N TYR A 234 -0.65 -11.18 3.06
CA TYR A 234 0.14 -11.75 4.15
C TYR A 234 -0.66 -11.80 5.46
N ALA A 235 -1.52 -10.80 5.72
CA ALA A 235 -2.30 -10.70 6.95
C ALA A 235 -3.23 -11.89 7.11
N TYR A 236 -3.96 -12.26 6.05
CA TYR A 236 -4.83 -13.43 6.06
C TYR A 236 -4.03 -14.73 6.12
N LYS A 237 -2.93 -14.83 5.36
CA LYS A 237 -2.08 -16.02 5.35
C LYS A 237 -1.40 -16.28 6.70
N SER A 238 -0.90 -15.25 7.39
CA SER A 238 -0.32 -15.39 8.73
C SER A 238 -1.39 -15.69 9.79
N PHE A 239 -2.59 -15.14 9.64
CA PHE A 239 -3.74 -15.50 10.47
C PHE A 239 -4.06 -16.99 10.34
N LEU A 240 -4.18 -17.52 9.11
CA LEU A 240 -4.37 -18.95 8.87
C LEU A 240 -3.20 -19.78 9.39
N GLY A 241 -1.98 -19.27 9.25
CA GLY A 241 -0.77 -19.88 9.81
C GLY A 241 -0.85 -20.06 11.33
N PHE A 242 -1.26 -19.02 12.06
CA PHE A 242 -1.49 -19.11 13.50
C PHE A 242 -2.65 -20.06 13.83
N LYS A 243 -3.78 -19.93 13.14
CA LYS A 243 -4.95 -20.81 13.33
C LYS A 243 -4.56 -22.29 13.18
N LYS A 244 -3.76 -22.62 12.18
CA LYS A 244 -3.20 -23.95 11.96
C LYS A 244 -2.27 -24.41 13.08
N LEU A 245 -1.39 -23.54 13.57
CA LEU A 245 -0.52 -23.85 14.72
C LEU A 245 -1.32 -24.21 15.97
N MET A 246 -2.51 -23.63 16.13
CA MET A 246 -3.40 -23.88 17.28
C MET A 246 -4.38 -25.06 17.08
N GLY A 247 -4.40 -25.70 15.92
CA GLY A 247 -5.28 -26.84 15.62
C GLY A 247 -6.61 -26.48 14.96
N ASP A 248 -6.67 -25.35 14.24
CA ASP A 248 -7.78 -24.94 13.36
C ASP A 248 -9.11 -24.59 14.07
N GLY A 249 -9.06 -24.09 15.31
CA GLY A 249 -10.24 -23.67 16.07
C GLY A 249 -10.97 -22.44 15.49
N ASP A 250 -12.29 -22.38 15.67
CA ASP A 250 -13.15 -21.27 15.22
C ASP A 250 -13.19 -20.08 16.19
N ASN A 251 -12.51 -20.20 17.33
CA ASN A 251 -12.33 -19.14 18.32
C ASN A 251 -11.22 -18.14 17.94
N ILE A 252 -10.63 -18.23 16.74
CA ILE A 252 -9.55 -17.34 16.30
C ILE A 252 -10.09 -16.44 15.20
N HIS A 253 -10.10 -15.14 15.49
CA HIS A 253 -10.73 -14.09 14.70
C HIS A 253 -9.69 -13.22 14.00
N TYR A 254 -10.07 -12.70 12.84
CA TYR A 254 -9.21 -11.93 11.95
C TYR A 254 -9.70 -10.49 11.82
N LEU A 255 -8.79 -9.52 11.95
CA LEU A 255 -9.04 -8.13 11.63
C LEU A 255 -7.87 -7.52 10.83
N LYS A 256 -8.14 -6.98 9.65
CA LYS A 256 -7.17 -6.29 8.78
C LYS A 256 -7.56 -4.84 8.61
N ALA A 257 -6.69 -3.94 9.07
CA ALA A 257 -6.85 -2.49 9.04
C ALA A 257 -5.68 -1.81 8.30
N GLY A 258 -5.49 -2.16 7.03
CA GLY A 258 -4.49 -1.53 6.16
C GLY A 258 -5.09 -0.39 5.33
N VAL A 259 -4.39 0.74 5.24
CA VAL A 259 -4.81 1.89 4.41
C VAL A 259 -3.65 2.35 3.53
N GLY A 260 -3.81 2.23 2.21
CA GLY A 260 -2.75 2.44 1.24
C GLY A 260 -2.12 3.83 1.27
N GLY A 261 -0.79 3.90 1.15
CA GLY A 261 -0.06 5.17 1.10
C GLY A 261 0.10 5.90 2.44
N THR A 262 -0.44 5.37 3.54
CA THR A 262 -0.53 6.12 4.80
C THR A 262 0.59 5.75 5.80
N PRO A 263 1.18 6.74 6.50
CA PRO A 263 2.17 6.51 7.55
C PRO A 263 1.52 6.18 8.90
N SER A 264 2.33 5.82 9.90
CA SER A 264 1.88 5.59 11.28
C SER A 264 1.22 6.81 11.91
N GLU A 265 1.53 8.02 11.42
CA GLU A 265 0.89 9.28 11.82
C GLU A 265 -0.64 9.26 11.60
N LEU A 266 -1.10 8.69 10.47
CA LEU A 266 -2.53 8.42 10.27
C LEU A 266 -2.96 7.19 11.08
N GLY A 267 -2.12 6.16 11.12
CA GLY A 267 -2.36 4.90 11.83
C GLY A 267 -2.78 5.09 13.28
N MET A 268 -2.10 5.96 14.03
CA MET A 268 -2.45 6.27 15.42
C MET A 268 -3.80 7.00 15.56
N CYS A 269 -4.16 7.83 14.59
CA CYS A 269 -5.44 8.56 14.60
C CYS A 269 -6.63 7.63 14.32
N ARG A 270 -6.44 6.58 13.51
CA ARG A 270 -7.50 5.62 13.14
C ARG A 270 -7.51 4.33 13.98
N PHE A 271 -6.57 4.15 14.90
CA PHE A 271 -6.42 2.91 15.68
C PHE A 271 -7.70 2.52 16.44
N GLU A 272 -8.37 3.49 17.07
CA GLU A 272 -9.64 3.26 17.79
C GLU A 272 -10.76 2.76 16.85
N ARG A 273 -10.88 3.41 15.69
CA ARG A 273 -11.93 3.14 14.71
C ARG A 273 -11.71 1.81 14.01
N ASP A 274 -10.49 1.58 13.53
CA ASP A 274 -10.21 0.49 12.58
C ASP A 274 -9.75 -0.79 13.24
N VAL A 275 -9.03 -0.70 14.37
CA VAL A 275 -8.49 -1.87 15.08
C VAL A 275 -9.36 -2.23 16.28
N LEU A 276 -9.71 -1.27 17.12
CA LEU A 276 -10.52 -1.53 18.32
C LEU A 276 -12.02 -1.54 18.02
N CYS A 277 -12.42 -1.03 16.84
CA CYS A 277 -13.82 -0.89 16.44
C CYS A 277 -14.67 -0.23 17.54
N TYR A 278 -14.12 0.84 18.14
CA TYR A 278 -14.72 1.54 19.29
C TYR A 278 -14.96 0.62 20.49
N GLY A 279 -13.93 -0.14 20.87
CA GLY A 279 -13.93 -1.07 22.00
C GLY A 279 -14.64 -2.41 21.77
N LYS A 280 -15.14 -2.70 20.55
CA LYS A 280 -15.76 -3.98 20.21
C LYS A 280 -14.74 -5.09 19.97
N VAL A 281 -13.53 -4.73 19.57
CA VAL A 281 -12.43 -5.66 19.33
C VAL A 281 -11.31 -5.34 20.32
N MET A 282 -10.80 -6.38 20.97
CA MET A 282 -9.64 -6.31 21.85
C MET A 282 -8.57 -7.22 21.25
N PRO A 283 -7.50 -6.68 20.63
CA PRO A 283 -6.44 -7.47 20.06
C PRO A 283 -5.78 -8.36 21.11
N ASP A 284 -5.50 -9.61 20.73
CA ASP A 284 -4.63 -10.54 21.46
C ASP A 284 -3.25 -10.59 20.80
N ILE A 285 -3.21 -10.54 19.47
CA ILE A 285 -2.00 -10.30 18.68
C ILE A 285 -2.25 -9.07 17.82
N LEU A 286 -1.31 -8.13 17.78
CA LEU A 286 -1.31 -7.00 16.87
C LEU A 286 -0.02 -6.98 16.05
N VAL A 287 -0.15 -6.99 14.73
CA VAL A 287 0.97 -6.77 13.80
C VAL A 287 0.97 -5.32 13.33
N VAL A 288 2.12 -4.65 13.47
CA VAL A 288 2.34 -3.26 13.05
C VAL A 288 3.34 -3.22 11.89
N GLU A 289 2.94 -2.66 10.76
CA GLU A 289 3.71 -2.65 9.51
C GLU A 289 3.66 -1.27 8.83
N PHE A 290 4.71 -0.47 9.00
CA PHE A 290 4.81 0.87 8.39
C PHE A 290 6.20 1.20 7.85
N ALA A 291 7.09 0.20 7.76
CA ALA A 291 8.52 0.42 7.50
C ALA A 291 8.82 1.02 6.12
N VAL A 292 7.87 0.94 5.18
CA VAL A 292 8.01 1.51 3.84
C VAL A 292 7.11 2.74 3.64
N ASN A 293 6.31 3.12 4.64
CA ASN A 293 5.38 4.25 4.59
C ASN A 293 5.79 5.43 5.48
N ASP A 294 6.48 5.17 6.60
CA ASP A 294 6.85 6.18 7.61
C ASP A 294 7.90 7.21 7.16
N GLU A 295 8.24 7.24 5.87
CA GLU A 295 8.92 8.43 5.35
C GLU A 295 8.00 9.65 5.38
N GLY A 296 6.68 9.41 5.25
CA GLY A 296 5.63 10.41 5.40
C GLY A 296 5.27 10.76 6.85
N ASP A 297 5.81 10.09 7.87
CA ASP A 297 5.66 10.51 9.28
C ASP A 297 6.55 11.74 9.54
N GLU A 298 5.93 12.89 9.85
CA GLU A 298 6.63 14.15 10.08
C GLU A 298 7.53 14.09 11.33
N THR A 299 7.18 13.22 12.28
CA THR A 299 7.90 13.06 13.55
C THR A 299 9.07 12.09 13.48
N LYS A 300 9.23 11.39 12.35
CA LYS A 300 10.29 10.41 12.11
C LYS A 300 10.35 9.30 13.19
N GLY A 301 9.18 8.87 13.67
CA GLY A 301 9.00 7.67 14.50
C GLY A 301 8.33 7.90 15.87
N ASP A 302 8.05 9.13 16.28
CA ASP A 302 7.26 9.38 17.50
C ASP A 302 5.83 8.83 17.34
N CYS A 303 5.20 9.10 16.20
CA CYS A 303 3.88 8.54 15.86
C CYS A 303 3.89 7.00 15.88
N TYR A 304 4.91 6.38 15.30
CA TYR A 304 5.06 4.92 15.27
C TYR A 304 5.22 4.35 16.68
N GLU A 305 6.11 4.93 17.49
CA GLU A 305 6.29 4.47 18.86
C GLU A 305 5.05 4.72 19.72
N SER A 306 4.41 5.87 19.59
CA SER A 306 3.15 6.21 20.27
C SER A 306 2.04 5.18 19.96
N LEU A 307 1.92 4.76 18.69
CA LEU A 307 0.99 3.68 18.29
C LEU A 307 1.33 2.35 18.98
N VAL A 308 2.61 1.95 18.99
CA VAL A 308 3.06 0.71 19.64
C VAL A 308 2.81 0.77 21.15
N ARG A 309 3.12 1.90 21.80
CA ARG A 309 2.88 2.10 23.23
C ARG A 309 1.40 2.05 23.57
N ARG A 310 0.54 2.68 22.75
CA ARG A 310 -0.91 2.60 22.89
C ARG A 310 -1.37 1.14 22.83
N ALA A 311 -0.91 0.36 21.84
CA ALA A 311 -1.23 -1.05 21.74
C ALA A 311 -0.76 -1.86 22.97
N LEU A 312 0.46 -1.61 23.45
CA LEU A 312 1.02 -2.29 24.62
C LEU A 312 0.27 -2.00 25.92
N SER A 313 -0.36 -0.82 26.00
CA SER A 313 -1.15 -0.34 27.15
C SER A 313 -2.58 -0.89 27.21
N LEU A 314 -3.04 -1.56 26.15
CA LEU A 314 -4.39 -2.10 26.09
C LEU A 314 -4.67 -3.10 27.21
N PRO A 315 -5.90 -3.14 27.77
CA PRO A 315 -6.26 -4.07 28.84
C PRO A 315 -6.09 -5.55 28.48
N SER A 316 -6.21 -5.90 27.20
CA SER A 316 -6.00 -7.27 26.70
C SER A 316 -4.55 -7.73 26.76
N ASN A 317 -3.59 -6.83 27.01
CA ASN A 317 -2.16 -7.12 27.02
C ASN A 317 -1.70 -7.85 25.73
N PRO A 318 -1.94 -7.27 24.53
CA PRO A 318 -1.68 -7.95 23.27
C PRO A 318 -0.18 -8.24 23.09
N ALA A 319 0.12 -9.37 22.46
CA ALA A 319 1.42 -9.59 21.84
C ALA A 319 1.55 -8.67 20.61
N VAL A 320 2.50 -7.74 20.64
CA VAL A 320 2.77 -6.83 19.53
C VAL A 320 3.95 -7.36 18.72
N LEU A 321 3.76 -7.52 17.41
CA LEU A 321 4.78 -7.93 16.45
C LEU A 321 5.04 -6.77 15.48
N LEU A 322 6.31 -6.48 15.22
CA LEU A 322 6.71 -5.47 14.23
C LEU A 322 7.20 -6.17 12.96
N MET A 323 6.71 -5.72 11.82
CA MET A 323 7.15 -6.23 10.52
C MET A 323 7.75 -5.11 9.68
N PHE A 324 8.95 -5.36 9.12
CA PHE A 324 9.65 -4.45 8.25
C PHE A 324 9.61 -4.97 6.81
N SER A 325 8.66 -4.45 6.03
CA SER A 325 8.56 -4.68 4.59
C SER A 325 9.74 -4.07 3.82
N VAL A 326 9.79 -4.29 2.51
CA VAL A 326 10.86 -3.81 1.62
C VAL A 326 10.32 -3.50 0.24
N PHE A 327 10.81 -2.40 -0.37
CA PHE A 327 10.53 -2.04 -1.76
C PHE A 327 11.55 -2.63 -2.75
N ALA A 328 11.25 -2.56 -4.06
CA ALA A 328 12.07 -3.18 -5.09
C ALA A 328 13.45 -2.54 -5.27
N ASP A 329 13.69 -1.37 -4.70
CA ASP A 329 14.99 -0.70 -4.59
C ASP A 329 15.73 -1.02 -3.27
N ASP A 330 15.24 -2.01 -2.52
CA ASP A 330 15.72 -2.47 -1.22
C ASP A 330 15.52 -1.45 -0.08
N TYR A 331 14.67 -0.44 -0.30
CA TYR A 331 14.34 0.57 0.70
C TYR A 331 13.41 0.03 1.78
N ASN A 332 13.71 0.39 3.04
CA ASN A 332 12.81 0.40 4.18
C ASN A 332 13.40 1.25 5.33
N LEU A 333 12.61 1.46 6.37
CA LEU A 333 12.93 2.24 7.57
C LEU A 333 13.22 1.38 8.80
N GLN A 334 13.66 0.14 8.62
CA GLN A 334 13.98 -0.76 9.73
C GLN A 334 14.97 -0.14 10.73
N ASP A 335 16.03 0.53 10.27
CA ASP A 335 17.02 1.15 11.16
C ASP A 335 16.41 2.28 12.01
N ARG A 336 15.41 2.99 11.46
CA ARG A 336 14.68 4.05 12.17
C ARG A 336 13.72 3.46 13.21
N LEU A 337 13.00 2.40 12.84
CA LEU A 337 11.85 1.91 13.63
C LEU A 337 12.17 0.73 14.57
N SER A 338 13.18 -0.09 14.27
CA SER A 338 13.58 -1.22 15.12
C SER A 338 14.01 -0.85 16.55
N PRO A 339 14.55 0.36 16.86
CA PRO A 339 14.78 0.77 18.23
C PRO A 339 13.54 0.65 19.13
N VAL A 340 12.34 0.85 18.59
CA VAL A 340 11.06 0.68 19.32
C VAL A 340 10.89 -0.78 19.75
N GLY A 341 11.11 -1.73 18.85
CA GLY A 341 11.00 -3.15 19.16
C GLY A 341 12.05 -3.62 20.16
N PHE A 342 13.29 -3.11 20.08
CA PHE A 342 14.30 -3.40 21.11
C PHE A 342 13.95 -2.78 22.47
N ARG A 343 13.42 -1.56 22.50
CA ARG A 343 13.03 -0.85 23.73
C ARG A 343 11.93 -1.57 24.51
N TYR A 344 11.01 -2.21 23.81
CA TYR A 344 9.89 -2.94 24.41
C TYR A 344 10.05 -4.46 24.35
N ASP A 345 11.21 -4.97 23.93
CA ASP A 345 11.50 -6.42 23.82
C ASP A 345 10.44 -7.17 22.97
N LEU A 346 10.13 -6.64 21.79
CA LEU A 346 9.09 -7.16 20.88
C LEU A 346 9.64 -8.13 19.85
N GLY A 347 8.77 -9.02 19.36
CA GLY A 347 9.03 -9.85 18.20
C GLY A 347 9.11 -9.01 16.93
N MET A 348 10.19 -9.14 16.17
CA MET A 348 10.47 -8.34 14.98
C MET A 348 10.85 -9.22 13.79
N ALA A 349 10.15 -9.03 12.67
CA ALA A 349 10.42 -9.68 11.40
C ALA A 349 10.91 -8.65 10.36
N SER A 350 12.06 -8.88 9.76
CA SER A 350 12.53 -8.14 8.59
C SER A 350 12.36 -8.97 7.33
N VAL A 351 11.45 -8.53 6.46
CA VAL A 351 11.32 -9.15 5.14
C VAL A 351 12.54 -8.82 4.28
N LYS A 352 13.10 -7.61 4.44
CA LYS A 352 14.34 -7.17 3.78
C LYS A 352 15.50 -8.15 4.04
N ASP A 353 15.75 -8.51 5.30
CA ASP A 353 16.86 -9.39 5.68
C ASP A 353 16.68 -10.81 5.12
N ALA A 354 15.43 -11.25 4.94
CA ALA A 354 15.11 -12.51 4.29
C ALA A 354 15.40 -12.47 2.77
N VAL A 355 14.78 -11.53 2.05
CA VAL A 355 14.67 -11.59 0.57
C VAL A 355 15.77 -10.83 -0.18
N THR A 356 16.27 -9.71 0.34
CA THR A 356 17.23 -8.87 -0.38
C THR A 356 18.51 -9.61 -0.79
N PRO A 357 19.10 -10.48 0.05
CA PRO A 357 20.26 -11.29 -0.37
C PRO A 357 19.97 -12.17 -1.61
N GLN A 358 18.74 -12.67 -1.76
CA GLN A 358 18.36 -13.52 -2.90
C GLN A 358 18.35 -12.76 -4.23
N PHE A 359 18.11 -11.45 -4.19
CA PHE A 359 18.05 -10.66 -5.43
C PHE A 359 19.41 -10.49 -6.10
N TYR A 360 20.50 -10.64 -5.34
CA TYR A 360 21.87 -10.40 -5.81
C TYR A 360 22.72 -11.67 -5.90
N ASP A 361 22.34 -12.77 -5.25
CA ASP A 361 23.06 -14.06 -5.35
C ASP A 361 22.71 -14.80 -6.65
N ARG A 362 23.40 -14.47 -7.74
CA ARG A 362 23.11 -15.06 -9.07
C ARG A 362 23.33 -16.57 -9.14
N ASP A 363 24.18 -17.12 -8.27
CA ASP A 363 24.58 -18.52 -8.33
C ASP A 363 23.67 -19.41 -7.47
N ASN A 364 23.17 -18.91 -6.34
CA ASN A 364 22.42 -19.71 -5.36
C ASN A 364 21.02 -19.20 -5.03
N ARG A 365 20.56 -18.08 -5.63
CA ARG A 365 19.21 -17.56 -5.34
C ARG A 365 18.12 -18.58 -5.63
N ILE A 366 17.14 -18.61 -4.74
CA ILE A 366 15.89 -19.36 -4.92
C ILE A 366 14.70 -18.47 -5.26
N LEU A 367 14.89 -17.14 -5.22
CA LEU A 367 13.85 -16.13 -5.41
C LEU A 367 14.40 -14.96 -6.23
N THR A 368 13.62 -14.47 -7.20
CA THR A 368 13.94 -13.25 -7.95
C THR A 368 13.08 -12.06 -7.52
N LYS A 369 13.48 -10.84 -7.91
CA LYS A 369 12.63 -9.64 -7.71
C LYS A 369 11.29 -9.80 -8.43
N HIS A 370 11.28 -10.34 -9.66
CA HIS A 370 10.04 -10.60 -10.40
C HIS A 370 9.09 -11.56 -9.67
N GLN A 371 9.61 -12.61 -9.03
CA GLN A 371 8.79 -13.55 -8.27
C GLN A 371 8.23 -12.96 -6.97
N TYR A 372 8.97 -12.04 -6.33
CA TYR A 372 8.55 -11.41 -5.07
C TYR A 372 7.65 -10.17 -5.28
N PHE A 373 7.98 -9.30 -6.24
CA PHE A 373 7.36 -8.00 -6.43
C PHE A 373 6.29 -8.00 -7.54
N TYR A 374 5.07 -7.59 -7.17
CA TYR A 374 3.98 -7.32 -8.10
C TYR A 374 4.22 -6.03 -8.88
N ASP A 375 4.64 -4.98 -8.18
CA ASP A 375 5.16 -3.74 -8.75
C ASP A 375 6.37 -3.29 -7.91
N MET A 376 6.90 -2.09 -8.14
CA MET A 376 8.08 -1.63 -7.40
C MET A 376 7.89 -1.48 -5.87
N PHE A 377 6.64 -1.51 -5.39
CA PHE A 377 6.27 -1.32 -4.00
C PHE A 377 5.70 -2.59 -3.36
N HIS A 378 4.85 -3.31 -4.09
CA HIS A 378 3.95 -4.32 -3.54
C HIS A 378 4.41 -5.74 -3.87
N PRO A 379 4.23 -6.70 -2.95
CA PRO A 379 4.56 -8.10 -3.19
C PRO A 379 3.49 -8.83 -4.02
N THR A 380 3.88 -9.89 -4.72
CA THR A 380 2.98 -10.86 -5.36
C THR A 380 2.31 -11.77 -4.32
N ASN A 381 1.41 -12.67 -4.73
CA ASN A 381 0.91 -13.75 -3.88
C ASN A 381 2.04 -14.56 -3.20
N LEU A 382 3.13 -14.84 -3.93
CA LEU A 382 4.29 -15.51 -3.36
C LEU A 382 5.03 -14.59 -2.36
N GLY A 383 5.19 -13.31 -2.68
CA GLY A 383 5.76 -12.34 -1.74
C GLY A 383 4.95 -12.24 -0.45
N HIS A 384 3.62 -12.18 -0.53
CA HIS A 384 2.72 -12.22 0.63
C HIS A 384 2.82 -13.53 1.42
N THR A 385 3.03 -14.68 0.76
CA THR A 385 3.33 -15.95 1.44
C THR A 385 4.65 -15.87 2.22
N ILE A 386 5.70 -15.32 1.62
CA ILE A 386 7.01 -15.12 2.28
C ILE A 386 6.87 -14.21 3.50
N MET A 387 6.13 -13.10 3.38
CA MET A 387 5.85 -12.19 4.50
C MET A 387 5.10 -12.90 5.63
N ALA A 388 4.07 -13.69 5.30
CA ALA A 388 3.33 -14.47 6.28
C ALA A 388 4.22 -15.50 6.98
N ASP A 389 5.09 -16.18 6.23
CA ASP A 389 6.04 -17.15 6.77
C ASP A 389 7.05 -16.50 7.74
N CYS A 390 7.46 -15.25 7.50
CA CYS A 390 8.30 -14.49 8.43
C CYS A 390 7.62 -14.30 9.80
N LEU A 391 6.33 -13.95 9.81
CA LEU A 391 5.54 -13.81 11.05
C LEU A 391 5.31 -15.17 11.73
N ILE A 392 4.97 -16.19 10.94
CA ILE A 392 4.82 -17.58 11.43
C ILE A 392 6.13 -18.07 12.04
N ASN A 393 7.27 -17.65 11.51
CA ASN A 393 8.58 -18.00 12.06
C ASN A 393 8.78 -17.46 13.47
N ILE A 394 8.42 -16.19 13.74
CA ILE A 394 8.44 -15.63 15.10
C ILE A 394 7.55 -16.45 16.03
N MET A 395 6.32 -16.74 15.61
CA MET A 395 5.35 -17.47 16.44
C MET A 395 5.84 -18.89 16.77
N LYS A 396 6.41 -19.62 15.80
CA LYS A 396 7.01 -20.94 16.02
C LYS A 396 8.20 -20.89 16.97
N ASN A 397 9.14 -19.97 16.74
CA ASN A 397 10.30 -19.81 17.60
C ASN A 397 9.91 -19.44 19.04
N ALA A 398 8.85 -18.64 19.23
CA ALA A 398 8.34 -18.33 20.55
C ALA A 398 7.77 -19.58 21.25
N ILE A 399 6.95 -20.37 20.54
CA ILE A 399 6.40 -21.63 21.04
C ILE A 399 7.51 -22.62 21.42
N GLU A 400 8.54 -22.75 20.58
CA GLU A 400 9.69 -23.63 20.81
C GLU A 400 10.56 -23.18 21.99
N LYS A 401 10.80 -21.87 22.14
CA LYS A 401 11.49 -21.29 23.30
C LYS A 401 10.71 -21.51 24.60
N GLY A 402 9.38 -21.46 24.53
CA GLY A 402 8.51 -21.51 25.70
C GLY A 402 8.28 -20.14 26.34
N THR A 403 7.52 -20.11 27.44
CA THR A 403 7.06 -18.87 28.08
C THR A 403 8.14 -18.26 28.96
N ASP A 404 8.47 -16.99 28.74
CA ASP A 404 9.26 -16.21 29.69
C ASP A 404 8.46 -16.01 31.00
N ALA A 405 9.13 -15.82 32.13
CA ALA A 405 8.45 -15.80 33.44
C ALA A 405 7.51 -14.60 33.63
N SER A 406 7.87 -13.45 33.06
CA SER A 406 7.13 -12.19 33.18
C SER A 406 7.42 -11.28 32.00
N TYR A 407 6.51 -10.34 31.74
CA TYR A 407 6.71 -9.26 30.79
C TYR A 407 6.17 -7.96 31.37
N ASP A 408 7.00 -6.92 31.34
CA ASP A 408 6.65 -5.56 31.66
C ASP A 408 7.27 -4.66 30.58
N PRO A 409 6.47 -3.99 29.73
CA PRO A 409 6.98 -3.10 28.69
C PRO A 409 7.65 -1.84 29.26
N LYS A 410 7.50 -1.54 30.56
CA LYS A 410 8.06 -0.36 31.22
C LYS A 410 7.72 0.93 30.48
N LEU A 411 6.43 1.16 30.23
CA LEU A 411 5.94 2.33 29.50
C LEU A 411 6.23 3.67 30.20
N ALA A 412 6.54 3.64 31.51
CA ALA A 412 6.93 4.81 32.29
C ALA A 412 8.40 5.24 32.08
N ASP A 413 9.26 4.32 31.61
CA ASP A 413 10.63 4.64 31.24
C ASP A 413 10.64 5.41 29.90
N ALA A 414 11.71 6.17 29.63
CA ALA A 414 11.82 6.97 28.42
C ALA A 414 11.56 6.17 27.13
N PRO A 415 10.86 6.75 26.12
CA PRO A 415 10.68 6.13 24.81
C PRO A 415 12.02 6.02 24.05
N ALA A 416 12.05 5.20 22.99
CA ALA A 416 13.21 5.07 22.11
C ALA A 416 13.38 6.28 21.17
N ILE A 417 12.26 6.82 20.71
CA ILE A 417 12.10 7.91 19.75
C ILE A 417 11.20 8.98 20.37
N GLY A 418 9.95 8.64 20.69
CA GLY A 418 8.95 9.60 21.17
C GLY A 418 7.67 8.94 21.72
N ASN A 419 6.88 9.72 22.45
CA ASN A 419 5.60 9.28 23.01
C ASN A 419 4.57 10.41 23.09
N THR A 420 4.67 11.39 22.20
CA THR A 420 3.82 12.59 22.21
C THR A 420 2.36 12.23 22.01
N PHE A 421 2.09 11.18 21.23
CA PHE A 421 0.76 10.81 20.74
C PHE A 421 0.18 9.54 21.39
N ASP A 422 0.73 9.06 22.51
CA ASP A 422 0.27 7.85 23.24
C ASP A 422 -1.26 7.80 23.42
N ASN A 423 -1.88 8.97 23.66
CA ASN A 423 -3.31 9.10 23.96
C ASN A 423 -4.08 9.90 22.88
N VAL A 424 -3.58 9.92 21.64
CA VAL A 424 -4.27 10.60 20.55
C VAL A 424 -5.68 10.03 20.33
N PHE A 425 -6.66 10.90 20.13
CA PHE A 425 -8.02 10.51 19.73
C PHE A 425 -8.46 11.27 18.49
N LEU A 426 -9.30 10.62 17.68
CA LEU A 426 -9.89 11.21 16.49
C LEU A 426 -11.03 12.16 16.89
N LEU A 427 -11.03 13.37 16.35
CA LEU A 427 -12.14 14.29 16.34
C LEU A 427 -12.63 14.44 14.89
N ASP A 428 -13.91 14.16 14.64
CA ASP A 428 -14.56 14.32 13.33
C ASP A 428 -16.04 14.75 13.50
N LYS A 429 -16.86 14.80 12.43
CA LYS A 429 -18.29 15.19 12.53
C LYS A 429 -19.14 14.25 13.40
N LYS A 430 -18.62 13.08 13.79
CA LYS A 430 -19.34 12.08 14.56
C LYS A 430 -18.74 11.89 15.95
N ASP A 431 -17.42 11.80 16.03
CA ASP A 431 -16.69 11.38 17.22
C ASP A 431 -16.00 12.58 17.91
N ASN A 432 -16.16 12.68 19.23
CA ASN A 432 -15.48 13.66 20.12
C ASN A 432 -15.71 15.15 19.80
N LEU A 433 -16.85 15.52 19.20
CA LEU A 433 -17.22 16.92 18.93
C LEU A 433 -17.28 17.80 20.20
N ASP A 434 -17.57 17.22 21.36
CA ASP A 434 -17.61 17.93 22.65
C ASP A 434 -16.22 18.30 23.18
N ALA A 435 -15.15 17.79 22.57
CA ALA A 435 -13.79 18.14 22.95
C ALA A 435 -13.33 19.52 22.44
N ALA A 436 -14.10 20.17 21.55
CA ALA A 436 -13.75 21.45 20.96
C ALA A 436 -14.99 22.32 20.67
N THR A 437 -14.77 23.63 20.48
CA THR A 437 -15.78 24.52 19.90
C THR A 437 -15.46 24.74 18.43
N ILE A 438 -16.37 24.36 17.53
CA ILE A 438 -16.15 24.39 16.08
C ILE A 438 -17.14 25.36 15.44
N ASP A 439 -16.63 26.30 14.64
CA ASP A 439 -17.41 27.03 13.64
C ASP A 439 -16.95 26.54 12.25
N ALA A 440 -17.82 25.77 11.60
CA ALA A 440 -17.53 25.19 10.30
C ALA A 440 -17.50 26.23 9.17
N GLY A 441 -18.00 27.45 9.40
CA GLY A 441 -18.14 28.46 8.36
C GLY A 441 -18.87 27.93 7.13
N GLY A 442 -18.20 27.91 5.96
CA GLY A 442 -18.74 27.34 4.72
C GLY A 442 -18.45 25.87 4.48
N PHE A 443 -17.82 25.16 5.43
CA PHE A 443 -17.55 23.73 5.34
C PHE A 443 -18.76 22.88 5.74
N THR A 444 -19.91 23.14 5.11
CA THR A 444 -21.19 22.52 5.45
C THR A 444 -21.44 21.21 4.71
N GLU A 445 -20.73 21.00 3.59
CA GLU A 445 -20.92 19.81 2.77
C GLU A 445 -20.19 18.60 3.35
N THR A 446 -20.46 17.43 2.78
CA THR A 446 -19.77 16.17 3.08
C THR A 446 -19.23 15.62 1.78
N ASP A 447 -17.92 15.38 1.77
CA ASP A 447 -17.24 14.75 0.64
C ASP A 447 -17.52 13.24 0.65
N THR A 448 -17.88 12.71 -0.51
CA THR A 448 -18.13 11.27 -0.73
C THR A 448 -17.09 10.65 -1.65
N VAL A 449 -16.18 11.43 -2.22
CA VAL A 449 -15.05 10.95 -3.02
C VAL A 449 -13.86 10.81 -2.08
N LEU A 450 -13.82 9.69 -1.38
CA LEU A 450 -12.87 9.41 -0.30
C LEU A 450 -11.95 8.26 -0.65
N GLN A 451 -10.76 8.26 -0.06
CA GLN A 451 -9.92 7.08 -0.05
C GLN A 451 -10.74 5.94 0.58
N SER A 452 -10.82 4.81 -0.09
CA SER A 452 -11.65 3.69 0.35
C SER A 452 -10.88 2.38 0.19
N VAL A 453 -11.05 1.46 1.14
CA VAL A 453 -10.19 0.28 1.26
C VAL A 453 -10.95 -1.00 1.58
N GLU A 454 -10.45 -2.14 1.11
CA GLU A 454 -10.93 -3.48 1.47
C GLU A 454 -10.50 -3.83 2.91
N MET A 455 -11.48 -3.94 3.80
CA MET A 455 -11.25 -4.28 5.21
C MET A 455 -11.55 -5.75 5.47
N ASN A 456 -10.73 -6.41 6.27
CA ASN A 456 -10.92 -7.83 6.61
C ASN A 456 -11.00 -8.72 5.35
N MET A 457 -12.13 -9.43 5.19
CA MET A 457 -12.43 -10.27 4.03
C MET A 457 -13.34 -9.60 3.00
N ASP A 458 -13.82 -8.39 3.29
CA ASP A 458 -14.78 -7.68 2.46
C ASP A 458 -14.08 -7.05 1.25
N LEU A 459 -14.58 -7.35 0.05
CA LEU A 459 -14.11 -6.77 -1.20
C LEU A 459 -14.80 -5.43 -1.51
N HIS A 460 -15.88 -5.09 -0.80
CA HIS A 460 -16.47 -3.77 -0.89
C HIS A 460 -15.59 -2.75 -0.18
N LEU A 461 -15.34 -1.63 -0.86
CA LEU A 461 -14.50 -0.56 -0.35
C LEU A 461 -15.20 0.16 0.80
N THR A 462 -14.52 0.24 1.94
CA THR A 462 -14.94 1.04 3.09
C THR A 462 -14.33 2.43 2.96
N PRO A 463 -15.13 3.52 2.94
CA PRO A 463 -14.60 4.87 2.87
C PRO A 463 -13.93 5.27 4.18
N GLU A 464 -12.72 5.80 4.06
CA GLU A 464 -11.93 6.32 5.17
C GLU A 464 -12.36 7.74 5.51
N PHE A 465 -12.64 8.01 6.79
CA PHE A 465 -13.07 9.31 7.32
C PHE A 465 -14.33 9.90 6.61
N PRO A 466 -15.46 9.18 6.63
CA PRO A 466 -16.71 9.64 5.99
C PRO A 466 -17.40 10.80 6.73
N TYR A 467 -16.98 11.10 7.96
CA TYR A 467 -17.56 12.15 8.79
C TYR A 467 -16.74 13.44 8.70
N ASN A 468 -16.55 13.93 7.46
CA ASN A 468 -15.66 15.04 7.12
C ASN A 468 -16.39 16.37 6.94
N TRP A 469 -15.63 17.48 6.95
CA TRP A 469 -16.08 18.82 6.60
C TRP A 469 -15.56 19.21 5.22
N MET A 470 -16.47 19.42 4.27
CA MET A 470 -16.12 19.83 2.91
C MET A 470 -16.59 21.26 2.66
N TYR A 471 -15.66 22.09 2.16
CA TYR A 471 -15.94 23.38 1.57
C TYR A 471 -16.27 23.21 0.09
N ASP A 472 -17.35 23.85 -0.38
CA ASP A 472 -17.69 24.01 -1.79
C ASP A 472 -17.99 25.50 -2.05
N GLY A 473 -17.09 26.15 -2.79
CA GLY A 473 -17.18 27.57 -3.11
C GLY A 473 -18.36 27.97 -3.98
N SER A 474 -19.09 27.00 -4.57
CA SER A 474 -20.37 27.24 -5.24
C SER A 474 -21.55 27.35 -4.26
N LYS A 475 -21.37 26.88 -3.02
CA LYS A 475 -22.40 26.86 -1.96
C LYS A 475 -22.20 27.97 -0.93
N SER A 476 -20.95 28.34 -0.64
CA SER A 476 -20.63 29.34 0.37
C SER A 476 -19.40 30.15 0.03
N ASP A 477 -19.47 31.46 0.31
CA ASP A 477 -18.30 32.35 0.26
C ASP A 477 -17.51 32.39 1.57
N ASN A 478 -18.02 31.81 2.65
CA ASN A 478 -17.29 31.71 3.91
C ASN A 478 -16.26 30.56 3.83
N ASN A 479 -15.03 30.88 3.44
CA ASN A 479 -13.95 29.93 3.20
C ASN A 479 -13.08 29.63 4.44
N VAL A 480 -13.58 29.94 5.64
CA VAL A 480 -12.85 29.77 6.90
C VAL A 480 -13.54 28.73 7.79
N PHE A 481 -12.76 27.77 8.28
CA PHE A 481 -13.14 26.86 9.36
C PHE A 481 -12.34 27.24 10.61
N THR A 482 -12.99 27.31 11.78
CA THR A 482 -12.30 27.59 13.04
C THR A 482 -12.61 26.55 14.11
N ILE A 483 -11.59 26.20 14.90
CA ILE A 483 -11.72 25.32 16.05
C ILE A 483 -10.94 25.90 17.25
N ASP A 484 -11.64 26.09 18.36
CA ASP A 484 -11.06 26.38 19.67
C ASP A 484 -10.95 25.07 20.47
N ILE A 485 -9.73 24.70 20.87
CA ILE A 485 -9.45 23.40 21.50
C ILE A 485 -8.34 23.48 22.53
N ASP A 486 -8.52 22.77 23.65
CA ASP A 486 -7.47 22.54 24.64
C ASP A 486 -6.67 21.30 24.23
N CYS A 487 -5.43 21.50 23.79
CA CYS A 487 -4.54 20.40 23.39
C CYS A 487 -3.08 20.78 23.58
N LYS A 488 -2.21 19.77 23.56
CA LYS A 488 -0.76 19.95 23.43
C LYS A 488 -0.25 19.50 22.07
N ALA A 489 -0.98 18.62 21.38
CA ALA A 489 -0.67 18.26 20.00
C ALA A 489 -1.95 18.14 19.17
N LEU A 490 -1.88 18.58 17.92
CA LEU A 490 -2.99 18.59 16.98
C LEU A 490 -2.49 18.24 15.58
N VAL A 491 -3.08 17.19 15.01
CA VAL A 491 -2.89 16.74 13.63
C VAL A 491 -4.16 17.08 12.86
N VAL A 492 -4.07 17.80 11.74
CA VAL A 492 -5.18 17.90 10.78
C VAL A 492 -5.07 16.74 9.80
N ILE A 493 -6.19 16.08 9.51
CA ILE A 493 -6.28 15.08 8.46
C ILE A 493 -7.00 15.74 7.28
N MET A 494 -6.31 15.96 6.17
CA MET A 494 -6.88 16.55 4.96
C MET A 494 -6.98 15.52 3.83
N LYS A 495 -7.85 15.80 2.85
CA LYS A 495 -7.94 15.00 1.63
C LYS A 495 -6.94 15.52 0.60
N ASP A 496 -5.98 14.69 0.20
CA ASP A 496 -5.27 14.89 -1.06
C ASP A 496 -6.20 14.51 -2.23
N SER A 497 -6.08 15.20 -3.35
CA SER A 497 -6.93 14.98 -4.51
C SER A 497 -6.17 15.17 -5.82
N GLY A 498 -6.54 14.37 -6.82
CA GLY A 498 -6.19 14.59 -8.23
C GLY A 498 -7.25 15.40 -8.98
N GLU A 499 -8.35 15.77 -8.33
CA GLU A 499 -9.46 16.49 -8.95
C GLU A 499 -9.05 17.93 -9.35
N VAL A 500 -9.56 18.37 -10.50
CA VAL A 500 -9.21 19.68 -11.08
C VAL A 500 -9.75 20.87 -10.28
N ASP A 501 -10.78 20.63 -9.45
CA ASP A 501 -11.48 21.63 -8.64
C ASP A 501 -11.02 21.67 -7.17
N ALA A 502 -10.02 20.87 -6.78
CA ALA A 502 -9.43 20.92 -5.46
C ALA A 502 -8.64 22.23 -5.24
N ALA A 503 -8.89 22.90 -4.12
CA ALA A 503 -8.29 24.15 -3.71
C ALA A 503 -7.24 23.91 -2.61
N THR A 504 -6.20 24.74 -2.57
CA THR A 504 -5.27 24.76 -1.43
C THR A 504 -5.90 25.47 -0.24
N ALA A 505 -5.44 25.17 0.98
CA ALA A 505 -5.80 25.94 2.17
C ALA A 505 -4.57 26.35 2.98
N LYS A 506 -4.73 27.26 3.94
CA LYS A 506 -3.69 27.70 4.87
C LYS A 506 -4.16 27.47 6.30
N ALA A 507 -3.30 26.87 7.12
CA ALA A 507 -3.56 26.66 8.53
C ALA A 507 -2.89 27.75 9.39
N TYR A 508 -3.63 28.28 10.35
CA TYR A 508 -3.15 29.24 11.35
C TYR A 508 -3.45 28.72 12.75
N VAL A 509 -2.54 28.97 13.70
CA VAL A 509 -2.73 28.68 15.13
C VAL A 509 -2.43 29.96 15.90
N ASP A 510 -3.36 30.41 16.73
CA ASP A 510 -3.28 31.65 17.52
C ASP A 510 -2.91 32.87 16.67
N GLY A 511 -3.50 32.95 15.47
CA GLY A 511 -3.28 34.00 14.48
C GLY A 511 -1.96 33.93 13.71
N LYS A 512 -1.12 32.91 13.96
CA LYS A 512 0.16 32.70 13.26
C LYS A 512 0.00 31.66 12.15
N PHE A 513 0.54 31.94 10.97
CA PHE A 513 0.61 30.98 9.89
C PHE A 513 1.50 29.80 10.28
N ILE A 514 1.00 28.58 10.09
CA ILE A 514 1.73 27.34 10.37
C ILE A 514 2.21 26.71 9.06
N ARG A 515 1.29 26.41 8.13
CA ARG A 515 1.62 25.75 6.86
C ARG A 515 0.52 25.89 5.81
N ASP A 516 0.91 25.61 4.57
CA ASP A 516 -0.02 25.35 3.48
C ASP A 516 -0.54 23.90 3.58
N LEU A 517 -1.79 23.71 3.17
CA LEU A 517 -2.50 22.45 3.05
C LEU A 517 -2.80 22.25 1.56
N ASP A 518 -1.90 21.56 0.87
CA ASP A 518 -1.95 21.38 -0.59
C ASP A 518 -2.47 19.98 -0.95
N PRO A 519 -3.70 19.85 -1.51
CA PRO A 519 -4.26 18.54 -1.86
C PRO A 519 -3.50 17.86 -3.01
N TYR A 520 -2.62 18.58 -3.73
CA TYR A 520 -1.90 18.05 -4.88
C TYR A 520 -0.52 17.45 -4.54
N VAL A 521 -0.18 17.28 -3.26
CA VAL A 521 1.08 16.64 -2.85
C VAL A 521 1.16 15.21 -3.39
N ASN A 522 0.11 14.41 -3.16
CA ASN A 522 0.04 13.03 -3.66
C ASN A 522 -0.66 12.90 -5.02
N ARG A 523 -1.55 13.84 -5.40
CA ARG A 523 -2.30 13.87 -6.68
C ARG A 523 -3.26 12.71 -6.92
N TRP A 524 -3.60 11.94 -5.89
CA TRP A 524 -4.69 10.96 -5.90
C TRP A 524 -5.44 11.03 -4.57
N CYS A 525 -6.62 10.41 -4.50
CA CYS A 525 -7.49 10.48 -3.32
C CYS A 525 -6.86 9.76 -2.12
N HIS A 526 -6.31 10.53 -1.18
CA HIS A 526 -5.47 10.01 -0.09
C HIS A 526 -5.70 10.78 1.22
N CYS A 527 -5.72 10.08 2.35
CA CYS A 527 -5.83 10.66 3.68
C CYS A 527 -4.47 11.15 4.18
N ASN A 528 -4.29 12.46 4.28
CA ASN A 528 -3.01 13.08 4.59
C ASN A 528 -3.02 13.71 6.00
N PRO A 529 -2.36 13.09 7.00
CA PRO A 529 -2.18 13.71 8.30
C PRO A 529 -1.05 14.76 8.24
N LEU A 530 -1.26 15.90 8.88
CA LEU A 530 -0.28 16.98 8.98
C LEU A 530 -0.33 17.60 10.37
N ILE A 531 0.82 17.77 11.01
CA ILE A 531 0.93 18.38 12.35
C ILE A 531 0.72 19.89 12.25
N LEU A 532 -0.17 20.40 13.11
CA LEU A 532 -0.41 21.84 13.31
C LEU A 532 0.14 22.33 14.66
N ILE A 533 0.07 21.50 15.70
CA ILE A 533 0.51 21.82 17.06
C ILE A 533 1.31 20.63 17.59
N ASP A 534 2.48 20.92 18.18
CA ASP A 534 3.33 19.97 18.90
C ASP A 534 4.05 20.74 20.02
N GLU A 535 3.38 20.82 21.16
CA GLU A 535 3.79 21.58 22.34
C GLU A 535 3.98 20.64 23.56
N PRO A 536 4.85 21.00 24.51
CA PRO A 536 5.14 20.15 25.67
C PRO A 536 3.99 20.09 26.69
N THR A 537 3.04 21.03 26.66
CA THR A 537 1.97 21.16 27.66
C THR A 537 0.67 21.60 27.01
N THR A 538 -0.45 21.15 27.57
CA THR A 538 -1.80 21.52 27.13
C THR A 538 -2.03 23.03 27.27
N ALA A 539 -2.53 23.65 26.22
CA ALA A 539 -3.04 25.01 26.23
C ALA A 539 -4.29 25.13 25.35
N THR A 540 -5.04 26.21 25.54
CA THR A 540 -6.14 26.58 24.64
C THR A 540 -5.55 27.22 23.39
N HIS A 541 -5.90 26.67 22.22
CA HIS A 541 -5.49 27.19 20.93
C HIS A 541 -6.70 27.55 20.07
N HIS A 542 -6.57 28.64 19.31
CA HIS A 542 -7.50 29.00 18.25
C HIS A 542 -6.89 28.63 16.89
N VAL A 543 -7.49 27.67 16.19
CA VAL A 543 -7.02 27.19 14.89
C VAL A 543 -7.94 27.67 13.79
N GLU A 544 -7.38 28.17 12.69
CA GLU A 544 -8.12 28.56 11.50
C GLU A 544 -7.59 27.85 10.26
N ILE A 545 -8.49 27.29 9.45
CA ILE A 545 -8.18 26.77 8.11
C ILE A 545 -8.89 27.64 7.09
N ARG A 546 -8.11 28.29 6.20
CA ARG A 546 -8.61 29.25 5.21
C ARG A 546 -8.35 28.74 3.80
N VAL A 547 -9.39 28.47 3.02
CA VAL A 547 -9.27 27.98 1.64
C VAL A 547 -8.87 29.11 0.69
N ASP A 548 -7.84 28.90 -0.11
CA ASP A 548 -7.43 29.78 -1.20
C ASP A 548 -8.11 29.31 -2.50
N LYS A 549 -9.28 29.89 -2.80
CA LYS A 549 -10.13 29.50 -3.94
C LYS A 549 -9.92 30.41 -5.16
N ASP A 550 -10.10 29.83 -6.33
CA ASP A 550 -10.27 30.55 -7.60
C ASP A 550 -11.56 30.10 -8.34
N ASP A 551 -11.73 30.51 -9.60
CA ASP A 551 -12.92 30.20 -10.41
C ASP A 551 -13.09 28.69 -10.69
N VAL A 552 -12.00 27.92 -10.66
CA VAL A 552 -11.97 26.48 -10.93
C VAL A 552 -11.74 25.69 -9.65
N ARG A 553 -10.72 26.06 -8.88
CA ARG A 553 -10.29 25.40 -7.65
C ARG A 553 -11.04 25.98 -6.47
N ASN A 554 -12.11 25.33 -6.07
CA ASN A 554 -13.03 25.87 -5.08
C ASN A 554 -13.55 24.84 -4.07
N LYS A 555 -12.94 23.64 -3.98
CA LYS A 555 -13.30 22.60 -3.01
C LYS A 555 -12.13 22.19 -2.12
N PHE A 556 -12.37 22.01 -0.83
CA PHE A 556 -11.35 21.52 0.11
C PHE A 556 -12.01 20.71 1.22
N THR A 557 -11.37 19.62 1.66
CA THR A 557 -11.97 18.67 2.60
C THR A 557 -11.04 18.44 3.80
N ILE A 558 -11.56 18.72 4.99
CA ILE A 558 -10.98 18.35 6.29
C ILE A 558 -11.64 17.03 6.71
N LEU A 559 -10.86 15.96 6.74
CA LEU A 559 -11.31 14.61 7.09
C LEU A 559 -11.50 14.41 8.60
N GLY A 560 -10.73 15.13 9.41
CA GLY A 560 -10.77 15.03 10.87
C GLY A 560 -9.53 15.63 11.51
N PHE A 561 -9.40 15.44 12.82
CA PHE A 561 -8.24 15.86 13.59
C PHE A 561 -7.78 14.75 14.54
N GLY A 562 -6.46 14.55 14.66
CA GLY A 562 -5.87 13.80 15.76
C GLY A 562 -5.54 14.75 16.91
N VAL A 563 -6.10 14.53 18.09
CA VAL A 563 -5.97 15.43 19.25
C VAL A 563 -5.27 14.73 20.40
N VAL A 564 -4.28 15.38 20.99
CA VAL A 564 -3.70 14.99 22.28
C VAL A 564 -3.94 16.12 23.28
N LYS A 565 -4.65 15.80 24.37
CA LYS A 565 -4.84 16.75 25.47
C LYS A 565 -3.58 16.91 26.29
#